data_AF-A0A5E6NBF6-F1
#
_entry.id   AF-A0A5E6NBF6-F1
#
_cell.length_a   1.000
_cell.length_b   1.000
_cell.length_c   1.000
_cell.angle_alpha   90.00
_cell.angle_beta   90.00
_cell.angle_gamma   90.00
#
_symmetry.space_group_name_H-M   'P 1'
#
loop_
_entity.id
_entity.type
_entity.pdbx_description
1 polymer ?
#
loop_
_entity_poly.entity_id
_entity_poly.type
_entity_poly.pdbx_seq_one_letter_code
_entity_poly.pdbx_strand_id
1 'polypeptide(L)'
;MIGIVAGLVCFNAVIIIKQKLKIDDSLDVFPVHGVGGILGTLMAGVFASSELGLFSGQGLAEGMTIASQVGVQFIGVVATFAYTAIATYIILKVVGMMVGLRVSPEEEQQGLDISAHEEIGYNL
;
A
#
# COMPACT_ATOMS: atom_id res chain seq x y z
N MET A 1 6.39 9.52 16.64
CA MET A 1 6.88 10.18 15.41
C MET A 1 6.33 9.55 14.14
N ILE A 2 6.67 8.30 13.81
CA ILE A 2 6.22 7.63 12.57
C ILE A 2 4.70 7.72 12.37
N GLY A 3 3.90 7.38 13.38
CA GLY A 3 2.43 7.44 13.28
C GLY A 3 1.86 8.83 12.96
N ILE A 4 2.47 9.91 13.49
CA ILE A 4 2.03 11.28 13.21
C ILE A 4 2.32 11.63 11.74
N VAL A 5 3.53 11.33 11.28
CA VAL A 5 3.92 11.58 9.88
C VAL A 5 3.09 10.72 8.92
N ALA A 6 2.89 9.45 9.25
CA ALA A 6 2.05 8.54 8.47
C ALA A 6 0.60 9.02 8.38
N GLY A 7 0.01 9.49 9.49
CA GLY A 7 -1.33 10.06 9.49
C GLY A 7 -1.46 11.23 8.51
N LEU A 8 -0.50 12.17 8.53
CA LEU A 8 -0.49 13.31 7.61
C LEU A 8 -0.27 12.89 6.16
N VAL A 9 0.71 12.03 5.89
CA VAL A 9 1.09 11.63 4.54
C VAL A 9 0.02 10.74 3.90
N CYS A 10 -0.47 9.72 4.60
CA CYS A 10 -1.49 8.80 4.07
C CYS A 10 -2.83 9.52 3.84
N PHE A 11 -3.24 10.44 4.73
CA PHE A 11 -4.44 11.25 4.51
C PHE A 11 -4.35 12.07 3.22
N ASN A 12 -3.23 12.75 3.00
CA ASN A 12 -3.03 13.51 1.76
C ASN A 12 -2.91 12.60 0.54
N ALA A 13 -2.32 11.40 0.68
CA ALA A 13 -2.25 10.42 -0.39
C ALA A 13 -3.66 9.96 -0.84
N VAL A 14 -4.58 9.69 0.10
CA VAL A 14 -5.99 9.37 -0.21
C VAL A 14 -6.62 10.48 -1.04
N ILE A 15 -6.49 11.74 -0.61
CA ILE A 15 -7.05 12.89 -1.32
C ILE A 15 -6.46 13.00 -2.74
N ILE A 16 -5.14 12.90 -2.87
CA ILE A 16 -4.47 13.06 -4.16
C ILE A 16 -4.89 11.93 -5.11
N ILE A 17 -4.84 10.67 -4.67
CA ILE A 17 -5.11 9.51 -5.52
C ILE A 17 -6.58 9.45 -5.92
N LYS A 18 -7.49 9.60 -4.96
CA LYS A 18 -8.93 9.45 -5.21
C LYS A 18 -9.54 10.68 -5.86
N GLN A 19 -9.24 11.89 -5.35
CA GLN A 19 -9.93 13.11 -5.81
C GLN A 19 -9.22 13.81 -6.97
N LYS A 20 -7.88 13.75 -7.05
CA LYS A 20 -7.13 14.42 -8.13
C LYS A 20 -6.80 13.48 -9.28
N LEU A 21 -6.26 12.30 -8.98
CA LEU A 21 -5.88 11.31 -10.02
C LEU A 21 -7.07 10.46 -10.48
N LYS A 22 -8.18 10.47 -9.72
CA LYS A 22 -9.41 9.71 -10.01
C LYS A 22 -9.15 8.21 -10.20
N ILE A 23 -8.24 7.66 -9.41
CA ILE A 23 -7.96 6.22 -9.38
C ILE A 23 -8.93 5.58 -8.39
N ASP A 24 -9.70 4.60 -8.86
CA ASP A 24 -10.62 3.81 -8.04
C ASP A 24 -9.86 2.69 -7.31
N ASP A 25 -9.17 3.09 -6.25
CA ASP A 25 -8.75 2.19 -5.19
C ASP A 25 -9.85 2.19 -4.13
N SER A 26 -10.81 1.28 -4.29
CA SER A 26 -12.13 1.40 -3.68
C SER A 26 -12.09 1.53 -2.15
N LEU A 27 -11.13 0.85 -1.51
CA LEU A 27 -10.92 0.84 -0.07
C LEU A 27 -9.65 1.59 0.37
N ASP A 28 -9.08 2.41 -0.51
CA ASP A 28 -7.91 3.24 -0.23
C ASP A 28 -6.68 2.40 0.23
N VAL A 29 -6.52 1.19 -0.34
CA VAL A 29 -5.50 0.23 0.10
C VAL A 29 -4.09 0.73 -0.18
N PHE A 30 -3.82 1.22 -1.39
CA PHE A 30 -2.52 1.77 -1.78
C PHE A 30 -2.16 3.08 -1.04
N PRO A 31 -3.00 4.12 -0.96
CA PRO A 31 -2.65 5.34 -0.23
C PRO A 31 -2.46 5.11 1.27
N VAL A 32 -3.13 4.12 1.87
CA VAL A 32 -2.95 3.82 3.31
C VAL A 32 -1.81 2.83 3.54
N HIS A 33 -1.84 1.65 2.92
CA HIS A 33 -0.86 0.59 3.16
C HIS A 33 0.38 0.72 2.28
N GLY A 34 0.23 1.05 1.00
CA GLY A 34 1.35 1.22 0.07
C GLY A 34 2.23 2.41 0.45
N VAL A 35 1.65 3.61 0.51
CA VAL A 35 2.38 4.84 0.87
C VAL A 35 2.83 4.80 2.34
N GLY A 36 1.97 4.34 3.25
CA GLY A 36 2.32 4.18 4.66
C GLY A 36 3.46 3.19 4.89
N GLY A 37 3.46 2.07 4.16
CA GLY A 37 4.54 1.08 4.17
C GLY A 37 5.86 1.67 3.68
N ILE A 38 5.85 2.36 2.54
CA ILE A 38 7.05 3.05 1.99
C ILE A 38 7.63 4.02 3.02
N LEU A 39 6.80 4.90 3.57
CA LEU A 39 7.21 5.87 4.57
C LEU A 39 7.78 5.18 5.81
N GLY A 40 7.06 4.19 6.35
CA GLY A 40 7.45 3.44 7.53
C GLY A 40 8.80 2.74 7.36
N THR A 41 9.01 2.07 6.23
CA THR A 41 10.28 1.37 5.91
C THR A 41 11.46 2.34 5.80
N LEU A 42 11.28 3.49 5.16
CA LEU A 42 12.33 4.51 5.08
C LEU A 42 12.62 5.12 6.46
N MET A 43 11.59 5.44 7.23
CA MET A 43 11.74 5.97 8.59
C MET A 43 12.38 4.95 9.53
N ALA A 44 12.10 3.66 9.37
CA ALA A 44 12.77 2.60 10.12
C ALA A 44 14.28 2.60 9.88
N GLY A 45 14.74 2.97 8.68
CA GLY A 45 16.17 3.14 8.40
C GLY A 45 16.84 4.25 9.23
N VAL A 46 16.07 5.25 9.66
CA VAL A 46 16.54 6.31 10.56
C VAL A 46 16.40 5.89 12.02
N PHE A 47 15.19 5.51 12.43
CA PHE A 47 14.84 5.23 13.82
C PHE A 47 15.37 3.89 14.35
N ALA A 48 15.99 3.06 13.52
CA ALA A 48 16.75 1.91 13.98
C ALA A 48 18.02 2.32 14.74
N SER A 49 18.58 3.51 14.50
CA SER A 49 19.82 3.98 15.13
C SER A 49 19.71 4.07 16.66
N SER A 50 20.78 3.70 17.35
CA SER A 50 20.92 3.84 18.81
C SER A 50 21.34 5.25 19.26
N GLU A 51 21.55 6.17 18.32
CA GLU A 51 22.17 7.49 18.57
C GLU A 51 21.17 8.66 18.51
N LEU A 52 19.88 8.40 18.71
CA LEU A 52 18.80 9.41 18.57
C LEU A 52 18.19 9.84 19.91
N GLY A 53 18.84 9.52 21.04
CA GLY A 53 18.33 9.82 22.38
C GLY A 53 17.02 9.07 22.67
N LEU A 54 15.96 9.80 23.04
CA LEU A 54 14.63 9.23 23.32
C LEU A 54 13.99 8.52 22.13
N PHE A 55 14.49 8.77 20.92
CA PHE A 55 13.99 8.14 19.69
C PHE A 55 14.87 7.00 19.18
N SER A 56 15.81 6.52 20.01
CA SER A 56 16.74 5.46 19.64
C SER A 56 16.04 4.11 19.47
N GLY A 57 16.45 3.38 18.43
CA GLY A 57 16.08 1.99 18.19
C GLY A 57 17.11 1.00 18.75
N GLN A 58 17.14 -0.19 18.16
CA GLN A 58 17.99 -1.30 18.61
C GLN A 58 19.47 -1.16 18.18
N GLY A 59 19.81 -0.16 17.38
CA GLY A 59 21.13 0.01 16.79
C GLY A 59 21.20 -0.48 15.35
N LEU A 60 22.24 -0.01 14.65
CA LEU A 60 22.57 -0.44 13.29
C LEU A 60 23.60 -1.57 13.36
N ALA A 61 23.68 -2.38 12.31
CA ALA A 61 24.78 -3.33 12.13
C ALA A 61 26.14 -2.62 12.15
N GLU A 62 27.17 -3.35 12.56
CA GLU A 62 28.53 -2.83 12.68
C GLU A 62 29.02 -2.16 11.39
N GLY A 63 29.60 -0.96 11.51
CA GLY A 63 30.09 -0.18 10.38
C GLY A 63 29.01 0.52 9.54
N MET A 64 27.72 0.35 9.85
CA MET A 64 26.65 1.08 9.14
C MET A 64 26.37 2.45 9.76
N THR A 65 26.00 3.38 8.89
CA THR A 65 25.48 4.70 9.25
C THR A 65 23.97 4.74 9.01
N ILE A 66 23.29 5.75 9.55
CA ILE A 66 21.88 6.02 9.22
C ILE A 66 21.70 6.14 7.71
N ALA A 67 22.62 6.83 7.02
CA ALA A 67 22.54 7.02 5.58
C ALA A 67 22.64 5.70 4.81
N SER A 68 23.59 4.82 5.17
CA SER A 68 23.69 3.51 4.52
C SER A 68 22.49 2.63 4.81
N GLN A 69 21.95 2.68 6.04
CA GLN A 69 20.75 1.92 6.41
C GLN A 69 19.51 2.41 5.63
N VAL A 70 19.28 3.72 5.54
CA VAL A 70 18.20 4.29 4.72
C VAL A 70 18.36 3.90 3.25
N GLY A 71 19.60 3.88 2.74
CA GLY A 71 19.90 3.39 1.39
C GLY A 71 19.47 1.95 1.16
N VAL A 72 19.76 1.04 2.10
CA VAL A 72 19.30 -0.36 2.05
C VAL A 72 17.76 -0.43 2.07
N GLN A 73 17.11 0.34 2.94
CA GLN A 73 15.65 0.37 3.02
C GLN A 73 15.02 0.91 1.72
N PHE A 74 15.62 1.92 1.11
CA PHE A 74 15.17 2.45 -0.17
C PHE A 74 15.27 1.40 -1.29
N ILE A 75 16.38 0.66 -1.37
CA ILE A 75 16.53 -0.46 -2.31
C ILE A 75 15.43 -1.50 -2.06
N GLY A 76 15.18 -1.86 -0.80
CA GLY A 76 14.11 -2.79 -0.42
C GLY A 76 12.72 -2.31 -0.86
N VAL A 77 12.41 -1.02 -0.66
CA VAL A 77 11.17 -0.40 -1.12
C VAL A 77 11.04 -0.49 -2.64
N VAL A 78 12.06 -0.07 -3.39
CA VAL A 78 12.02 -0.08 -4.86
C VAL A 78 11.89 -1.50 -5.40
N ALA A 79 12.65 -2.45 -4.85
CA ALA A 79 12.59 -3.85 -5.24
C ALA A 79 11.20 -4.45 -4.98
N THR A 80 10.63 -4.20 -3.79
CA THR A 80 9.29 -4.69 -3.41
C THR A 80 8.21 -4.06 -4.27
N PHE A 81 8.28 -2.75 -4.51
CA PHE A 81 7.32 -2.04 -5.35
C PHE A 81 7.38 -2.55 -6.80
N ALA A 82 8.57 -2.67 -7.38
CA ALA A 82 8.75 -3.18 -8.74
C ALA A 82 8.25 -4.62 -8.87
N TYR A 83 8.64 -5.50 -7.93
CA TYR A 83 8.20 -6.88 -7.94
C TYR A 83 6.68 -7.00 -7.82
N THR A 84 6.07 -6.36 -6.83
CA THR A 84 4.62 -6.46 -6.61
C THR A 84 3.82 -5.83 -7.75
N ALA A 85 4.26 -4.70 -8.30
CA ALA A 85 3.60 -4.08 -9.46
C ALA A 85 3.67 -4.98 -10.70
N ILE A 86 4.86 -5.48 -11.05
CA ILE A 86 5.05 -6.33 -12.25
C ILE A 86 4.33 -7.66 -12.09
N ALA A 87 4.55 -8.36 -10.98
CA ALA A 87 3.95 -9.67 -10.74
C ALA A 87 2.43 -9.58 -10.70
N THR A 88 1.86 -8.62 -9.96
CA THR A 88 0.41 -8.44 -9.87
C THR A 88 -0.18 -8.08 -11.23
N TYR A 89 0.46 -7.19 -11.99
CA TYR A 89 0.00 -6.86 -13.34
C TYR A 89 -0.06 -8.09 -14.26
N ILE A 90 0.99 -8.92 -14.26
CA ILE A 90 1.04 -10.15 -15.06
C ILE A 90 -0.06 -11.12 -14.61
N ILE A 91 -0.19 -11.36 -13.31
CA ILE A 91 -1.21 -12.25 -12.74
C ILE A 91 -2.61 -11.78 -13.15
N LEU A 92 -2.92 -10.50 -12.96
CA LEU A 92 -4.22 -9.95 -13.33
C LEU A 92 -4.49 -10.07 -14.83
N LYS A 93 -3.49 -9.83 -15.69
CA LYS A 93 -3.65 -10.02 -17.14
C LYS A 93 -3.91 -11.47 -17.50
N VAL A 94 -3.18 -12.42 -16.91
CA VAL A 94 -3.37 -13.85 -17.16
C VAL A 94 -4.75 -14.30 -16.68
N VAL A 95 -5.14 -13.98 -15.45
CA VAL A 95 -6.48 -14.30 -14.92
C VAL A 95 -7.58 -13.66 -15.77
N GLY A 96 -7.42 -12.39 -16.15
CA GLY A 96 -8.37 -11.67 -17.00
C GLY A 96 -8.57 -12.30 -18.38
N MET A 97 -7.55 -12.94 -18.95
CA MET A 97 -7.67 -13.68 -20.21
C MET A 97 -8.32 -15.06 -20.05
N MET A 98 -8.22 -15.68 -18.87
CA MET A 98 -8.76 -17.03 -18.63
C MET A 98 -10.22 -17.01 -18.19
N VAL A 99 -10.56 -16.15 -17.24
CA VAL A 99 -11.88 -16.17 -16.56
C VAL A 99 -12.53 -14.78 -16.44
N GLY A 100 -11.83 -13.71 -16.81
CA GLY A 100 -12.28 -12.34 -16.57
C GLY A 100 -12.01 -11.86 -15.12
N LEU A 101 -12.00 -10.54 -14.91
CA LEU A 101 -11.74 -9.93 -13.60
C LEU A 101 -12.92 -9.13 -13.03
N ARG A 102 -13.83 -8.66 -13.89
CA ARG A 102 -14.95 -7.78 -13.53
C ARG A 102 -16.23 -8.41 -14.06
N VAL A 103 -17.29 -8.30 -13.26
CA VAL A 103 -18.66 -8.65 -13.64
C VAL A 103 -19.16 -7.76 -14.78
N SER A 104 -20.26 -8.15 -15.42
CA SER A 104 -20.92 -7.31 -16.42
C SER A 104 -21.48 -6.02 -15.81
N PRO A 105 -21.66 -4.94 -16.59
CA PRO A 105 -22.27 -3.70 -16.11
C PRO A 105 -23.67 -3.90 -15.52
N GLU A 106 -24.44 -4.84 -16.07
CA GLU A 106 -25.77 -5.20 -15.58
C GLU A 106 -25.71 -5.86 -14.20
N GLU A 107 -24.80 -6.83 -14.00
CA GLU A 107 -24.57 -7.48 -12.71
C GLU A 107 -24.02 -6.51 -11.66
N GLU A 108 -23.15 -5.57 -12.07
CA GLU A 108 -22.63 -4.51 -11.20
C GLU A 108 -23.75 -3.55 -10.76
N GLN A 109 -24.66 -3.19 -11.67
CA GLN A 109 -25.81 -2.33 -11.36
C GLN A 109 -26.83 -3.02 -10.45
N GLN A 110 -27.04 -4.33 -10.62
CA GLN A 110 -27.92 -5.13 -9.75
C GLN A 110 -27.32 -5.33 -8.35
N GLY A 111 -25.99 -5.37 -8.25
CA GLY A 111 -25.24 -5.64 -7.02
C GLY A 111 -24.84 -7.12 -6.89
N LEU A 112 -23.61 -7.36 -6.41
CA LEU A 112 -23.02 -8.70 -6.37
C LEU A 112 -23.71 -9.64 -5.37
N ASP A 113 -24.33 -9.11 -4.31
CA ASP A 113 -25.13 -9.92 -3.38
C ASP A 113 -26.21 -10.71 -4.12
N ILE A 114 -26.90 -10.08 -5.07
CA ILE A 114 -27.97 -10.72 -5.84
C ILE A 114 -27.39 -11.51 -7.01
N SER A 115 -26.51 -10.89 -7.81
CA SER A 115 -26.05 -11.48 -9.08
C SER A 115 -25.07 -12.65 -8.90
N ALA A 116 -24.25 -12.64 -7.84
CA ALA A 116 -23.25 -13.68 -7.59
C ALA A 116 -23.58 -14.60 -6.41
N HIS A 117 -24.41 -14.16 -5.46
CA HIS A 117 -24.71 -14.90 -4.24
C HIS A 117 -26.19 -15.25 -4.04
N GLU A 118 -27.11 -14.73 -4.86
CA GLU A 118 -28.57 -14.92 -4.71
C GLU A 118 -29.09 -14.51 -3.30
N GLU A 119 -28.40 -13.59 -2.64
CA GLU A 119 -28.66 -13.14 -1.28
C GLU A 119 -29.03 -11.65 -1.23
N ILE A 120 -29.63 -11.23 -0.12
CA ILE A 120 -29.89 -9.81 0.17
C ILE A 120 -29.24 -9.52 1.52
N GLY A 121 -28.24 -8.63 1.54
CA GLY A 121 -27.47 -8.33 2.75
C GLY A 121 -28.31 -7.80 3.92
N TYR A 122 -29.41 -7.08 3.65
CA TYR A 122 -30.34 -6.59 4.66
C TYR A 122 -31.79 -6.62 4.17
N ASN A 123 -32.70 -7.12 4.99
CA ASN A 123 -34.14 -7.05 4.77
C ASN A 123 -34.72 -6.11 5.85
N LEU A 124 -35.00 -4.86 5.48
CA LEU A 124 -35.52 -3.81 6.37
C LEU A 124 -37.05 -3.84 6.41
#